data_AF-A0A7C5CVX2-F1
#
_entry.id   AF-A0A7C5CVX2-F1
#
_cell.length_a   1.000
_cell.length_b   1.000
_cell.length_c   1.000
_cell.angle_alpha   90.00
_cell.angle_beta   90.00
_cell.angle_gamma   90.00
#
_symmetry.space_group_name_H-M   'P 1'
#
loop_
_entity.id
_entity.type
_entity.pdbx_description
1 polymer ?
#
loop_
_entity_poly.entity_id
_entity_poly.type
_entity_poly.pdbx_seq_one_letter_code
_entity_poly.pdbx_strand_id
1 'polypeptide(L)'
;MTKTNRYWYEQIIRRILDVNADVLFIVDEIGLSDFPGVKNALLKKYSDIIPYENEIKLRILLKRKEISIIIRFRDEKDIPYQMLSSYALVTLDTDIVFPLLDRKVISEQSMDSYQAVYELYIDEIRDNVFERLSEEKTREFIDKVLMMSDIVHTERINVLRSTIEELLEHPVSGINDWIGNCGMIAEAWGELLFLIDTIDSTFPLEDLRERMNMKFVNEVRDYYDDTIYSSNLPVQWNVIERIRRDEGQKNAVICFDCMGFEEWNVLKEYLEDLEDIKFEIGHTLAIIPTETNFSRTTLFSGIPPRKILETGLANSVETRYEKRLFKYTLSKYGISDHDVYYQRATSSDDLDIPFDSFQDYEWLGIVFTFMDTLS
;
A
#
# COMPACT_ATOMS: atom_id res chain seq x y z
N MET A 1 8.51 14.98 -23.09
CA MET A 1 7.70 13.87 -23.65
C MET A 1 7.26 13.04 -22.47
N THR A 2 5.96 13.01 -22.20
CA THR A 2 5.36 12.22 -21.12
C THR A 2 5.66 10.74 -21.38
N LYS A 3 6.59 10.13 -20.61
CA LYS A 3 6.68 8.67 -20.51
C LYS A 3 5.35 8.22 -19.95
N THR A 4 4.48 7.69 -20.80
CA THR A 4 3.30 6.93 -20.34
C THR A 4 3.89 5.78 -19.52
N ASN A 5 3.65 5.73 -18.21
CA ASN A 5 4.02 4.58 -17.39
C ASN A 5 3.44 3.34 -18.07
N ARG A 6 4.31 2.49 -18.61
CA ARG A 6 3.92 1.21 -19.22
C ARG A 6 4.30 0.15 -18.21
N TYR A 7 3.29 -0.33 -17.48
CA TYR A 7 3.50 -1.41 -16.55
C TYR A 7 3.72 -2.72 -17.30
N TRP A 8 4.67 -3.55 -16.83
CA TRP A 8 4.99 -4.84 -17.45
C TRP A 8 3.75 -5.73 -17.59
N TYR A 9 2.88 -5.68 -16.58
CA TYR A 9 1.70 -6.52 -16.46
C TYR A 9 0.57 -6.16 -17.44
N GLU A 10 0.63 -5.00 -18.10
CA GLU A 10 -0.34 -4.65 -19.16
C GLU A 10 -0.32 -5.67 -20.30
N GLN A 11 0.84 -6.25 -20.62
CA GLN A 11 0.94 -7.27 -21.68
C GLN A 11 0.20 -8.55 -21.30
N ILE A 12 0.27 -8.94 -20.03
CA ILE A 12 -0.47 -10.09 -19.47
C ILE A 12 -1.97 -9.81 -19.53
N ILE A 13 -2.40 -8.65 -19.05
CA ILE A 13 -3.82 -8.25 -19.06
C ILE A 13 -4.37 -8.30 -20.49
N ARG A 14 -3.69 -7.68 -21.46
CA ARG A 14 -4.11 -7.69 -22.87
C ARG A 14 -4.21 -9.11 -23.40
N ARG A 15 -3.17 -9.93 -23.16
CA ARG A 15 -3.14 -11.33 -23.61
C ARG A 15 -4.34 -12.15 -23.13
N ILE A 16 -4.79 -11.92 -21.90
CA ILE A 16 -5.93 -12.61 -21.29
C ILE A 16 -7.26 -12.02 -21.78
N LEU A 17 -7.39 -10.70 -21.80
CA LEU A 17 -8.66 -10.02 -22.12
C LEU A 17 -9.04 -10.11 -23.61
N ASP A 18 -8.05 -10.19 -24.52
CA ASP A 18 -8.24 -10.29 -25.98
C ASP A 18 -8.96 -11.57 -26.42
N VAL A 19 -8.90 -12.65 -25.61
CA VAL A 19 -9.54 -13.94 -25.93
C VAL A 19 -11.06 -13.87 -25.89
N ASN A 20 -11.61 -12.91 -25.14
CA ASN A 20 -13.04 -12.63 -25.03
C ASN A 20 -13.95 -13.87 -24.88
N ALA A 21 -13.69 -14.68 -23.84
CA ALA A 21 -14.50 -15.83 -23.48
C ALA A 21 -15.16 -15.62 -22.10
N ASP A 22 -16.35 -16.18 -21.89
CA ASP A 22 -17.02 -16.17 -20.59
C ASP A 22 -16.30 -17.10 -19.59
N VAL A 23 -15.83 -18.25 -20.07
CA VAL A 23 -15.01 -19.19 -19.29
C VAL A 23 -13.65 -19.31 -19.95
N LEU A 24 -12.61 -18.96 -19.20
CA LEU A 24 -11.24 -18.97 -19.68
C LEU A 24 -10.37 -19.88 -18.79
N PHE A 25 -9.60 -20.76 -19.43
CA PHE A 25 -8.56 -21.52 -18.74
C PHE A 25 -7.22 -20.80 -18.89
N ILE A 26 -6.53 -20.61 -17.78
CA ILE A 26 -5.16 -20.10 -17.78
C ILE A 26 -4.20 -21.13 -17.21
N VAL A 27 -3.05 -21.33 -17.85
CA VAL A 27 -1.93 -22.08 -17.27
C VAL A 27 -0.93 -21.06 -16.77
N ASP A 28 -0.70 -21.05 -15.47
CA ASP A 28 0.11 -20.04 -14.80
C ASP A 28 0.96 -20.71 -13.72
N GLU A 29 2.18 -21.06 -14.11
CA GLU A 29 3.13 -21.82 -13.30
C GLU A 29 3.70 -20.98 -12.15
N ILE A 30 4.03 -19.72 -12.45
CA ILE A 30 4.73 -18.81 -11.53
C ILE A 30 3.80 -17.80 -10.84
N GLY A 31 2.51 -17.77 -11.18
CA GLY A 31 1.52 -16.91 -10.54
C GLY A 31 1.43 -15.50 -11.10
N LEU A 32 1.72 -15.28 -12.40
CA LEU A 32 1.60 -13.96 -13.03
C LEU A 32 0.20 -13.37 -12.91
N SER A 33 -0.83 -14.21 -12.87
CA SER A 33 -2.23 -13.81 -12.66
C SER A 33 -2.56 -13.44 -11.22
N ASP A 34 -1.73 -13.84 -10.25
CA ASP A 34 -1.87 -13.43 -8.84
C ASP A 34 -1.30 -12.04 -8.60
N PHE A 35 -0.48 -11.50 -9.51
CA PHE A 35 0.05 -10.16 -9.36
C PHE A 35 -1.11 -9.16 -9.20
N PRO A 36 -1.12 -8.32 -8.15
CA PRO A 36 -2.29 -7.54 -7.77
C PRO A 36 -2.86 -6.67 -8.90
N GLY A 37 -2.00 -6.04 -9.70
CA GLY A 37 -2.42 -5.25 -10.87
C GLY A 37 -3.11 -6.09 -11.95
N VAL A 38 -2.62 -7.32 -12.20
CA VAL A 38 -3.27 -8.27 -13.13
C VAL A 38 -4.60 -8.73 -12.56
N LYS A 39 -4.60 -9.20 -11.31
CA LYS A 39 -5.78 -9.74 -10.63
C LYS A 39 -6.93 -8.74 -10.61
N ASN A 40 -6.65 -7.50 -10.19
CA ASN A 40 -7.65 -6.44 -10.13
C ASN A 40 -8.21 -6.10 -11.52
N ALA A 41 -7.36 -6.04 -12.55
CA ALA A 41 -7.80 -5.80 -13.91
C ALA A 41 -8.67 -6.93 -14.46
N LEU A 42 -8.36 -8.18 -14.14
CA LEU A 42 -9.15 -9.35 -14.54
C LEU A 42 -10.50 -9.41 -13.82
N LEU A 43 -10.55 -9.08 -12.52
CA LEU A 43 -11.78 -9.06 -11.73
C LEU A 43 -12.77 -7.97 -12.16
N LYS A 44 -12.33 -6.98 -12.96
CA LYS A 44 -13.23 -6.01 -13.62
C LYS A 44 -14.09 -6.67 -14.72
N LYS A 45 -13.68 -7.82 -15.29
CA LYS A 45 -14.39 -8.56 -16.36
C LYS A 45 -14.94 -9.91 -15.91
N TYR A 46 -14.16 -10.65 -15.14
CA TYR A 46 -14.52 -11.97 -14.64
C TYR A 46 -14.96 -11.83 -13.19
N SER A 47 -16.02 -12.51 -12.80
CA SER A 47 -16.52 -12.44 -11.43
C SER A 47 -15.58 -13.11 -10.42
N ASP A 48 -14.76 -14.05 -10.87
CA ASP A 48 -13.83 -14.78 -10.01
C ASP A 48 -12.65 -15.40 -10.79
N ILE A 49 -11.54 -15.62 -10.09
CA ILE A 49 -10.33 -16.32 -10.57
C ILE A 49 -10.07 -17.49 -9.64
N ILE A 50 -10.39 -18.69 -10.09
CA ILE A 50 -10.46 -19.88 -9.23
C ILE A 50 -9.28 -20.80 -9.55
N PRO A 51 -8.45 -21.17 -8.56
CA PRO A 51 -7.42 -22.18 -8.76
C PRO A 51 -8.05 -23.56 -8.98
N TYR A 52 -7.52 -24.31 -9.94
CA TYR A 52 -7.91 -25.68 -10.20
C TYR A 52 -7.51 -26.56 -9.01
N GLU A 53 -8.48 -27.33 -8.51
CA GLU A 53 -8.25 -28.32 -7.45
C GLU A 53 -8.37 -29.75 -7.96
N ASN A 54 -9.49 -30.06 -8.61
CA ASN A 54 -9.79 -31.38 -9.17
C ASN A 54 -10.93 -31.29 -10.18
N GLU A 55 -11.03 -32.33 -11.02
CA GLU A 55 -11.99 -32.42 -12.11
C GLU A 55 -13.46 -32.36 -11.63
N ILE A 56 -13.78 -32.94 -10.47
CA ILE A 56 -15.16 -32.96 -9.96
C ILE A 56 -15.62 -31.54 -9.64
N LYS A 57 -14.81 -30.79 -8.88
CA LYS A 57 -15.08 -29.38 -8.54
C LYS A 57 -15.18 -28.53 -9.81
N LEU A 58 -14.26 -28.70 -10.75
CA LEU A 58 -14.29 -28.01 -12.04
C LEU A 58 -15.61 -28.24 -12.78
N ARG A 59 -16.06 -29.50 -12.91
CA ARG A 59 -17.33 -29.82 -13.59
C ARG A 59 -18.56 -29.24 -12.89
N ILE A 60 -18.53 -29.10 -11.57
CA ILE A 60 -19.62 -28.45 -10.80
C ILE A 60 -19.65 -26.96 -11.10
N LEU A 61 -18.49 -26.30 -11.10
CA LEU A 61 -18.36 -24.87 -11.42
C LEU A 61 -18.85 -24.58 -12.84
N LEU A 62 -18.39 -25.34 -13.83
CA LEU A 62 -18.75 -25.14 -15.25
C LEU A 62 -20.23 -25.35 -15.57
N LYS A 63 -21.00 -26.01 -14.69
CA LYS A 63 -22.46 -26.13 -14.86
C LYS A 63 -23.22 -24.86 -14.51
N ARG A 64 -22.60 -23.92 -13.78
CA ARG A 64 -23.19 -22.62 -13.42
C ARG A 64 -23.06 -21.68 -14.61
N LYS A 65 -24.03 -21.68 -15.51
CA LYS A 65 -23.98 -21.03 -16.83
C LYS A 65 -23.94 -19.48 -16.83
N GLU A 66 -24.10 -18.83 -15.69
CA GLU A 66 -24.28 -17.36 -15.60
C GLU A 66 -23.05 -16.62 -15.07
N ILE A 67 -21.88 -17.27 -15.00
CA ILE A 67 -20.70 -16.72 -14.33
C ILE A 67 -19.54 -16.62 -15.31
N SER A 68 -19.03 -15.41 -15.54
CA SER A 68 -17.77 -15.20 -16.25
C SER A 68 -16.61 -15.52 -15.31
N ILE A 69 -15.86 -16.60 -15.57
CA ILE A 69 -14.82 -17.09 -14.66
C ILE A 69 -13.51 -17.40 -15.37
N ILE A 70 -12.41 -17.22 -14.63
CA ILE A 70 -11.11 -17.77 -14.97
C ILE A 70 -10.85 -19.00 -14.10
N ILE A 71 -10.42 -20.10 -14.71
CA ILE A 71 -9.88 -21.26 -14.00
C ILE A 71 -8.37 -21.31 -14.23
N ARG A 72 -7.60 -21.28 -13.14
CA ARG A 72 -6.14 -21.34 -13.19
C ARG A 72 -5.60 -22.74 -12.95
N PHE A 73 -4.75 -23.20 -13.85
CA PHE A 73 -4.01 -24.46 -13.77
C PHE A 73 -2.52 -24.17 -13.55
N ARG A 74 -1.81 -25.03 -12.82
CA ARG A 74 -0.36 -24.93 -12.66
C ARG A 74 0.40 -25.61 -13.79
N ASP A 75 -0.10 -26.73 -14.28
CA ASP A 75 0.41 -27.44 -15.46
C ASP A 75 -0.74 -27.65 -16.45
N GLU A 76 -0.45 -27.49 -17.74
CA GLU A 76 -1.40 -27.77 -18.83
C GLU A 76 -1.90 -29.22 -18.79
N LYS A 77 -1.08 -30.16 -18.28
CA LYS A 77 -1.44 -31.58 -18.13
C LYS A 77 -2.60 -31.82 -17.17
N ASP A 78 -2.88 -30.87 -16.28
CA ASP A 78 -4.01 -30.96 -15.35
C ASP A 78 -5.36 -30.73 -16.04
N ILE A 79 -5.34 -30.17 -17.26
CA ILE A 79 -6.54 -29.86 -18.01
C ILE A 79 -7.09 -31.14 -18.65
N PRO A 80 -8.35 -31.54 -18.35
CA PRO A 80 -8.95 -32.68 -19.01
C PRO A 80 -9.04 -32.48 -20.52
N TYR A 81 -8.49 -33.42 -21.30
CA TYR A 81 -8.39 -33.32 -22.78
C TYR A 81 -9.70 -32.94 -23.48
N GLN A 82 -10.84 -33.44 -22.98
CA GLN A 82 -12.16 -33.13 -23.53
C GLN A 82 -12.51 -31.64 -23.45
N MET A 83 -12.02 -30.94 -22.43
CA MET A 83 -12.33 -29.54 -22.17
C MET A 83 -11.49 -28.58 -23.03
N LEU A 84 -10.33 -28.99 -23.52
CA LEU A 84 -9.47 -28.19 -24.41
C LEU A 84 -10.16 -27.81 -25.73
N SER A 85 -11.15 -28.60 -26.16
CA SER A 85 -11.95 -28.31 -27.36
C SER A 85 -13.11 -27.34 -27.12
N SER A 86 -13.50 -27.14 -25.86
CA SER A 86 -14.72 -26.44 -25.47
C SER A 86 -14.46 -25.08 -24.82
N TYR A 87 -13.25 -24.86 -24.28
CA TYR A 87 -12.89 -23.65 -23.57
C TYR A 87 -11.61 -23.06 -24.14
N ALA A 88 -11.51 -21.74 -24.11
CA ALA A 88 -10.30 -21.06 -24.51
C ALA A 88 -9.20 -21.29 -23.47
N LEU A 89 -7.96 -21.40 -23.95
CA LEU A 89 -6.77 -21.64 -23.14
C LEU A 89 -5.74 -20.53 -23.40
N VAL A 90 -5.20 -19.96 -22.33
CA VAL A 90 -4.07 -19.02 -22.38
C VAL A 90 -2.97 -19.55 -21.46
N THR A 91 -1.79 -19.79 -22.03
CA THR A 91 -0.59 -20.08 -21.23
C THR A 91 0.09 -18.77 -20.88
N LEU A 92 0.33 -18.56 -19.59
CA LEU A 92 1.06 -17.42 -19.05
C LEU A 92 2.49 -17.84 -18.74
N ASP A 93 3.43 -17.11 -19.33
CA ASP A 93 4.85 -17.22 -19.05
C ASP A 93 5.53 -15.85 -19.18
N THR A 94 6.79 -15.80 -18.79
CA THR A 94 7.61 -14.58 -18.83
C THR A 94 7.87 -14.11 -20.27
N ASP A 95 7.71 -14.96 -21.29
CA ASP A 95 7.94 -14.58 -22.70
C ASP A 95 6.84 -13.62 -23.21
N ILE A 96 5.67 -13.58 -22.56
CA ILE A 96 4.64 -12.57 -22.86
C ILE A 96 5.18 -11.15 -22.63
N VAL A 97 6.04 -11.00 -21.61
CA VAL A 97 6.57 -9.70 -21.18
C VAL A 97 7.99 -9.49 -21.71
N PHE A 98 8.81 -10.53 -21.66
CA PHE A 98 10.24 -10.53 -21.95
C PHE A 98 10.62 -11.57 -23.03
N PRO A 99 10.06 -11.50 -24.26
CA PRO A 99 10.22 -12.54 -25.28
C PRO A 99 11.67 -12.79 -25.72
N LEU A 100 12.56 -11.81 -25.49
CA LEU A 100 13.98 -11.89 -25.87
C LEU A 100 14.91 -12.24 -24.70
N LEU A 101 14.39 -12.45 -23.50
CA LEU A 101 15.18 -12.86 -22.33
C LEU A 101 15.03 -14.37 -22.10
N ASP A 102 16.01 -14.98 -21.44
CA ASP A 102 15.90 -16.38 -21.05
C ASP A 102 14.80 -16.57 -19.98
N ARG A 103 13.82 -17.43 -20.27
CA ARG A 103 12.64 -17.64 -19.41
C ARG A 103 13.03 -18.09 -18.01
N LYS A 104 13.99 -19.01 -17.92
CA LYS A 104 14.37 -19.62 -16.64
C LYS A 104 14.99 -18.58 -15.72
N VAL A 105 15.86 -17.72 -16.25
CA VAL A 105 16.48 -16.63 -15.46
C VAL A 105 15.44 -15.66 -14.94
N ILE A 106 14.48 -15.24 -15.77
CA ILE A 106 13.44 -14.29 -15.34
C ILE A 106 12.48 -14.92 -14.33
N SER A 107 12.11 -16.19 -14.50
CA SER A 107 11.26 -16.91 -13.56
C SER A 107 11.93 -17.16 -12.19
N GLU A 108 13.26 -17.05 -12.08
CA GLU A 108 13.99 -17.10 -10.81
C GLU A 108 13.94 -15.78 -10.03
N GLN A 109 13.57 -14.65 -10.67
CA GLN A 109 13.54 -13.33 -10.03
C GLN A 109 12.20 -13.07 -9.30
N SER A 110 12.23 -12.19 -8.29
CA SER A 110 10.99 -11.69 -7.67
C SER A 110 10.20 -10.84 -8.67
N MET A 111 8.87 -10.94 -8.65
CA MET A 111 8.00 -10.11 -9.48
C MET A 111 8.14 -8.62 -9.17
N ASP A 112 8.58 -8.26 -7.97
CA ASP A 112 8.83 -6.86 -7.57
C ASP A 112 9.92 -6.22 -8.45
N SER A 113 10.89 -7.02 -8.90
CA SER A 113 11.95 -6.55 -9.81
C SER A 113 11.49 -6.40 -11.26
N TYR A 114 10.33 -6.96 -11.65
CA TYR A 114 9.94 -7.06 -13.05
C TYR A 114 9.70 -5.68 -13.69
N GLN A 115 9.26 -4.69 -12.92
CA GLN A 115 9.05 -3.34 -13.44
C GLN A 115 10.37 -2.68 -13.85
N ALA A 116 11.39 -2.71 -12.98
CA ALA A 116 12.72 -2.19 -13.29
C ALA A 116 13.36 -2.92 -14.48
N VAL A 117 13.22 -4.26 -14.51
CA VAL A 117 13.69 -5.09 -15.64
C VAL A 117 12.94 -4.72 -16.92
N TYR A 118 11.63 -4.48 -16.86
CA TYR A 118 10.82 -4.12 -18.02
C TYR A 118 11.20 -2.77 -18.60
N GLU A 119 11.43 -1.76 -17.76
CA GLU A 119 11.84 -0.45 -18.22
C GLU A 119 13.17 -0.48 -18.98
N LEU A 120 14.18 -1.14 -18.41
CA LEU A 120 15.47 -1.28 -19.10
C LEU A 120 15.36 -2.21 -20.32
N TYR A 121 14.49 -3.23 -20.27
CA TYR A 121 14.25 -4.13 -21.40
C TYR A 121 13.66 -3.38 -22.60
N ILE A 122 12.70 -2.48 -22.37
CA ILE A 122 12.12 -1.64 -23.41
C ILE A 122 13.20 -0.73 -24.03
N ASP A 123 14.00 -0.08 -23.18
CA ASP A 123 14.97 0.92 -23.63
C ASP A 123 16.19 0.29 -24.34
N GLU A 124 16.69 -0.86 -23.86
CA GLU A 124 17.95 -1.44 -24.35
C GLU A 124 17.78 -2.65 -25.26
N ILE A 125 16.74 -3.47 -25.07
CA ILE A 125 16.66 -4.79 -25.73
C ILE A 125 15.55 -4.84 -26.77
N ARG A 126 14.30 -4.50 -26.41
CA ARG A 126 13.11 -4.74 -27.24
C ARG A 126 13.26 -4.22 -28.68
N ASP A 127 13.80 -3.02 -28.83
CA ASP A 127 13.91 -2.35 -30.13
C ASP A 127 15.29 -2.51 -30.79
N ASN A 128 16.29 -3.00 -30.06
CA ASN A 128 17.69 -3.06 -30.53
C ASN A 128 18.21 -4.49 -30.76
N VAL A 129 17.53 -5.50 -30.23
CA VAL A 129 17.96 -6.90 -30.28
C VAL A 129 16.91 -7.71 -31.05
N PHE A 130 17.37 -8.50 -32.01
CA PHE A 130 16.51 -9.30 -32.89
C PHE A 130 16.44 -10.78 -32.50
N GLU A 131 17.36 -11.25 -31.65
CA GLU A 131 17.45 -12.65 -31.22
C GLU A 131 17.36 -12.77 -29.70
N ARG A 132 16.81 -13.89 -29.23
CA ARG A 132 16.71 -14.18 -27.79
C ARG A 132 18.10 -14.29 -27.18
N LEU A 133 18.31 -13.62 -26.05
CA LEU A 133 19.55 -13.69 -25.28
C LEU A 133 19.74 -15.09 -24.67
N SER A 134 21.01 -15.48 -24.50
CA SER A 134 21.37 -16.69 -23.76
C SER A 134 21.11 -16.51 -22.26
N GLU A 135 21.09 -17.62 -21.51
CA GLU A 135 21.03 -17.62 -20.04
C GLU A 135 22.10 -16.67 -19.44
N GLU A 136 23.35 -16.77 -19.90
CA GLU A 136 24.47 -15.94 -19.44
C GLU A 136 24.23 -14.45 -19.67
N LYS A 137 23.88 -14.05 -20.90
CA LYS A 137 23.60 -12.64 -21.23
C LYS A 137 22.36 -12.10 -20.53
N THR A 138 21.37 -12.96 -20.28
CA THR A 138 20.18 -12.57 -19.51
C THR A 138 20.57 -12.30 -18.06
N ARG A 139 21.43 -13.11 -17.45
CA ARG A 139 21.94 -12.85 -16.09
C ARG A 139 22.74 -11.56 -16.02
N GLU A 140 23.66 -11.33 -16.96
CA GLU A 140 24.42 -10.07 -17.04
C GLU A 140 23.51 -8.84 -17.15
N PHE A 141 22.42 -8.96 -17.92
CA PHE A 141 21.43 -7.89 -18.04
C PHE A 141 20.68 -7.64 -16.72
N ILE A 142 20.23 -8.71 -16.03
CA ILE A 142 19.57 -8.58 -14.73
C ILE A 142 20.50 -8.00 -13.67
N ASP A 143 21.75 -8.48 -13.59
CA ASP A 143 22.75 -7.95 -12.66
C ASP A 143 22.98 -6.45 -12.90
N LYS A 144 23.02 -6.01 -14.16
CA LYS A 144 23.09 -4.60 -14.52
C LYS A 144 21.87 -3.82 -14.03
N VAL A 145 20.65 -4.34 -14.20
CA VAL A 145 19.41 -3.69 -13.71
C VAL A 145 19.50 -3.48 -12.21
N LEU A 146 19.84 -4.53 -11.46
CA LEU A 146 19.95 -4.49 -10.00
C LEU A 146 21.01 -3.47 -9.54
N MET A 147 22.20 -3.51 -10.14
CA MET A 147 23.25 -2.53 -9.85
C MET A 147 22.82 -1.09 -10.13
N MET A 148 22.07 -0.85 -11.22
CA MET A 148 21.56 0.48 -11.52
C MET A 148 20.53 0.93 -10.47
N SER A 149 19.65 0.03 -10.03
CA SER A 149 18.69 0.31 -8.96
C SER A 149 19.40 0.68 -7.66
N ASP A 150 20.39 -0.12 -7.25
CA ASP A 150 21.16 0.11 -6.02
C ASP A 150 21.89 1.47 -6.04
N ILE A 151 22.42 1.87 -7.20
CA ILE A 151 23.05 3.18 -7.37
C ILE A 151 22.03 4.29 -7.16
N VAL A 152 20.85 4.18 -7.77
CA VAL A 152 19.77 5.19 -7.64
C VAL A 152 19.30 5.28 -6.19
N HIS A 153 19.06 4.15 -5.52
CA HIS A 153 18.69 4.12 -4.12
C HIS A 153 19.79 4.71 -3.23
N THR A 154 21.06 4.41 -3.49
CA THR A 154 22.21 4.97 -2.75
C THR A 154 22.30 6.48 -2.91
N GLU A 155 22.09 7.02 -4.12
CA GLU A 155 22.03 8.47 -4.34
C GLU A 155 20.89 9.10 -3.56
N ARG A 156 19.70 8.49 -3.56
CA ARG A 156 18.54 8.97 -2.81
C ARG A 156 18.78 8.93 -1.30
N ILE A 157 19.38 7.87 -0.76
CA ILE A 157 19.76 7.76 0.66
C ILE A 157 20.67 8.91 1.07
N ASN A 158 21.68 9.24 0.25
CA ASN A 158 22.58 10.36 0.53
C ASN A 158 21.84 11.71 0.54
N VAL A 159 20.92 11.94 -0.40
CA VAL A 159 20.07 13.14 -0.43
C VAL A 159 19.18 13.24 0.80
N LEU A 160 18.54 12.14 1.21
CA LEU A 160 17.70 12.09 2.41
C LEU A 160 18.50 12.39 3.67
N ARG A 161 19.70 11.80 3.79
CA ARG A 161 20.61 12.08 4.90
C ARG A 161 20.95 13.57 4.99
N SER A 162 21.36 14.19 3.89
CA SER A 162 21.65 15.62 3.86
C SER A 162 20.42 16.46 4.19
N THR A 163 19.24 16.05 3.72
CA THR A 163 17.97 16.73 4.04
C THR A 163 17.67 16.69 5.53
N ILE A 164 17.86 15.54 6.19
CA ILE A 164 17.68 15.41 7.64
C ILE A 164 18.70 16.28 8.37
N GLU A 165 19.96 16.27 7.95
CA GLU A 165 21.00 17.12 8.55
C GLU A 165 20.65 18.61 8.45
N GLU A 166 20.14 19.08 7.30
CA GLU A 166 19.67 20.46 7.13
C GLU A 166 18.46 20.78 8.02
N LEU A 167 17.49 19.87 8.11
CA LEU A 167 16.29 20.04 8.96
C LEU A 167 16.63 20.07 10.45
N LEU A 168 17.66 19.33 10.87
CA LEU A 168 18.14 19.32 12.25
C LEU A 168 18.71 20.67 12.67
N GLU A 169 19.47 21.31 11.78
CA GLU A 169 20.05 22.64 11.99
C GLU A 169 19.03 23.78 11.79
N HIS A 170 17.87 23.49 11.21
CA HIS A 170 16.84 24.49 10.98
C HIS A 170 16.26 24.99 12.32
N PRO A 171 16.31 26.32 12.58
CA PRO A 171 15.69 26.89 13.77
C PRO A 171 14.18 26.88 13.61
N VAL A 172 13.51 26.26 14.58
CA VAL A 172 12.05 26.18 14.60
C VAL A 172 11.44 27.40 15.27
N SER A 173 10.41 27.99 14.66
CA SER A 173 9.65 29.12 15.19
C SER A 173 8.21 28.75 15.52
N GLY A 174 8.00 28.27 16.74
CA GLY A 174 6.68 27.95 17.29
C GLY A 174 6.13 26.60 16.81
N ILE A 175 4.97 26.26 17.37
CA ILE A 175 4.38 24.91 17.30
C ILE A 175 4.09 24.40 15.87
N ASN A 176 3.62 25.24 14.95
CA ASN A 176 3.30 24.79 13.59
C ASN A 176 4.56 24.43 12.79
N ASP A 177 5.58 25.29 12.90
CA ASP A 177 6.86 25.07 12.25
C ASP A 177 7.56 23.86 12.85
N TRP A 178 7.46 23.68 14.17
CA TRP A 178 7.97 22.51 14.87
C TRP A 178 7.37 21.21 14.33
N ILE A 179 6.04 21.12 14.30
CA ILE A 179 5.35 19.91 13.86
C ILE A 179 5.64 19.63 12.38
N GLY A 180 5.70 20.67 11.54
CA GLY A 180 6.11 20.56 10.15
C GLY A 180 7.53 20.01 10.00
N ASN A 181 8.50 20.61 10.69
CA ASN A 181 9.90 20.21 10.66
C ASN A 181 10.10 18.76 11.15
N CYS A 182 9.53 18.40 12.30
CA CYS A 182 9.55 17.04 12.82
C CYS A 182 8.87 16.03 11.89
N GLY A 183 7.76 16.43 11.25
CA GLY A 183 7.09 15.63 10.23
C GLY A 183 7.98 15.34 9.03
N MET A 184 8.63 16.36 8.48
CA MET A 184 9.57 16.21 7.37
C MET A 184 10.78 15.35 7.73
N ILE A 185 11.31 15.48 8.95
CA ILE A 185 12.38 14.61 9.46
C ILE A 185 11.90 13.16 9.52
N ALA A 186 10.72 12.91 10.09
CA ALA A 186 10.17 11.56 10.23
C ALA A 186 9.90 10.89 8.88
N GLU A 187 9.38 11.64 7.91
CA GLU A 187 9.16 11.17 6.53
C GLU A 187 10.49 10.82 5.85
N ALA A 188 11.45 11.75 5.86
CA ALA A 188 12.76 11.53 5.24
C ALA A 188 13.53 10.37 5.90
N TRP A 189 13.42 10.23 7.22
CA TRP A 189 14.02 9.13 7.96
C TRP A 189 13.38 7.78 7.62
N GLY A 190 12.05 7.71 7.56
CA GLY A 190 11.34 6.48 7.18
C GLY A 190 11.64 6.03 5.74
N GLU A 191 11.70 6.97 4.79
CA GLU A 191 12.13 6.66 3.41
C GLU A 191 13.58 6.18 3.37
N LEU A 192 14.47 6.80 4.17
CA LEU A 192 15.86 6.39 4.25
C LEU A 192 16.01 4.95 4.77
N LEU A 193 15.28 4.57 5.82
CA LEU A 193 15.33 3.20 6.36
C LEU A 193 14.78 2.19 5.36
N PHE A 194 13.62 2.48 4.77
CA PHE A 194 13.02 1.66 3.73
C PHE A 194 13.99 1.37 2.57
N LEU A 195 14.70 2.40 2.07
CA LEU A 195 15.65 2.24 0.98
C LEU A 195 16.89 1.44 1.37
N ILE A 196 17.36 1.57 2.62
CA ILE A 196 18.50 0.81 3.14
C ILE A 196 18.18 -0.68 3.21
N ASP A 197 17.00 -1.00 3.71
CA ASP A 197 16.50 -2.37 3.81
C ASP A 197 16.25 -2.97 2.41
N THR A 198 15.76 -2.16 1.46
CA THR A 198 15.54 -2.58 0.06
C THR A 198 16.83 -3.05 -0.62
N ILE A 199 17.96 -2.37 -0.38
CA ILE A 199 19.25 -2.73 -0.98
C ILE A 199 20.10 -3.66 -0.12
N ASP A 200 19.55 -4.16 1.00
CA ASP A 200 20.23 -5.04 1.97
C ASP A 200 21.66 -4.55 2.33
N SER A 201 21.77 -3.26 2.68
CA SER A 201 23.05 -2.61 2.94
C SER A 201 23.12 -2.01 4.34
N THR A 202 24.33 -1.68 4.81
CA THR A 202 24.55 -1.13 6.15
C THR A 202 25.03 0.30 6.09
N PHE A 203 24.34 1.21 6.78
CA PHE A 203 24.74 2.62 6.88
C PHE A 203 24.93 3.04 8.35
N PRO A 204 25.93 3.89 8.66
CA PRO A 204 26.14 4.39 10.01
C PRO A 204 25.15 5.53 10.32
N LEU A 205 24.06 5.21 11.00
CA LEU A 205 22.98 6.16 11.30
C LEU A 205 22.85 6.58 12.77
N GLU A 206 23.65 5.99 13.67
CA GLU A 206 23.47 6.19 15.13
C GLU A 206 23.62 7.65 15.56
N ASP A 207 24.63 8.37 15.05
CA ASP A 207 24.81 9.80 15.31
C ASP A 207 23.60 10.63 14.86
N LEU A 208 23.07 10.32 13.67
CA LEU A 208 21.92 11.03 13.12
C LEU A 208 20.69 10.79 14.00
N ARG A 209 20.49 9.54 14.44
CA ARG A 209 19.42 9.14 15.35
C ARG A 209 19.51 9.85 16.70
N GLU A 210 20.69 9.91 17.30
CA GLU A 210 20.90 10.61 18.56
C GLU A 210 20.57 12.11 18.43
N ARG A 211 21.02 12.77 17.35
CA ARG A 211 20.73 14.18 17.10
C ARG A 211 19.24 14.45 16.90
N MET A 212 18.53 13.60 16.14
CA MET A 212 17.07 13.69 15.99
C MET A 212 16.36 13.56 17.33
N ASN A 213 16.73 12.57 18.14
CA ASN A 213 16.15 12.39 19.47
C ASN A 213 16.39 13.59 20.39
N MET A 214 17.61 14.14 20.38
CA MET A 214 17.95 15.32 21.17
C MET A 214 17.14 16.56 20.73
N LYS A 215 17.04 16.81 19.42
CA LYS A 215 16.24 17.93 18.88
C LYS A 215 14.78 17.78 19.29
N PHE A 216 14.19 16.61 19.07
CA PHE A 216 12.80 16.33 19.44
C PHE A 216 12.55 16.57 20.94
N VAL A 217 13.41 16.05 21.82
CA VAL A 217 13.25 16.24 23.27
C VAL A 217 13.33 17.71 23.67
N ASN A 218 14.21 18.50 23.06
CA ASN A 218 14.32 19.93 23.34
C ASN A 218 13.07 20.67 22.87
N GLU A 219 12.61 20.42 21.65
CA GLU A 219 11.46 21.11 21.07
C GLU A 219 10.14 20.70 21.75
N VAL A 220 9.99 19.45 22.20
CA VAL A 220 8.86 19.05 23.06
C VAL A 220 8.81 19.91 24.32
N ARG A 221 9.95 20.17 24.97
CA ARG A 221 9.98 21.00 26.19
C ARG A 221 9.61 22.45 25.92
N ASP A 222 9.97 22.97 24.76
CA ASP A 222 9.78 24.38 24.42
C ASP A 222 8.39 24.67 23.86
N TYR A 223 7.78 23.73 23.12
CA TYR A 223 6.58 23.99 22.32
C TYR A 223 5.38 23.10 22.63
N TYR A 224 5.55 21.94 23.28
CA TYR A 224 4.43 20.99 23.42
C TYR A 224 3.25 21.53 24.22
N ASP A 225 3.49 22.39 25.21
CA ASP A 225 2.41 23.00 26.00
C ASP A 225 1.48 23.88 25.13
N ASP A 226 1.99 24.45 24.04
CA ASP A 226 1.20 25.25 23.08
C ASP A 226 0.17 24.39 22.33
N THR A 227 0.34 23.06 22.29
CA THR A 227 -0.62 22.13 21.66
C THR A 227 -2.02 22.21 22.27
N ILE A 228 -2.11 22.63 23.53
CA ILE A 228 -3.34 22.68 24.31
C ILE A 228 -4.15 23.95 23.98
N TYR A 229 -3.47 25.02 23.57
CA TYR A 229 -4.06 26.36 23.53
C TYR A 229 -4.45 26.83 22.12
N SER A 230 -3.97 26.18 21.07
CA SER A 230 -4.23 26.61 19.69
C SER A 230 -5.26 25.72 19.00
N SER A 231 -6.35 26.34 18.55
CA SER A 231 -7.32 25.74 17.63
C SER A 231 -6.71 25.67 16.24
N ASN A 232 -6.75 24.50 15.59
CA ASN A 232 -6.25 24.18 14.24
C ASN A 232 -4.77 23.75 14.11
N LEU A 233 -4.13 23.33 15.19
CA LEU A 233 -2.80 22.73 15.09
C LEU A 233 -2.81 21.39 14.34
N PRO A 234 -1.67 21.00 13.73
CA PRO A 234 -1.41 19.65 13.23
C PRO A 234 -1.26 18.63 14.34
N VAL A 235 -2.32 18.40 15.10
CA VAL A 235 -2.39 17.40 16.18
C VAL A 235 -3.38 16.31 15.78
N GLN A 236 -3.15 15.08 16.21
CA GLN A 236 -3.90 13.90 15.75
C GLN A 236 -5.43 14.01 15.90
N TRP A 237 -5.92 14.70 16.94
CA TRP A 237 -7.36 14.86 17.15
C TRP A 237 -8.01 15.89 16.21
N ASN A 238 -7.24 16.59 15.37
CA ASN A 238 -7.78 17.47 14.33
C ASN A 238 -7.85 16.79 12.95
N VAL A 239 -7.45 15.51 12.82
CA VAL A 239 -7.43 14.80 11.54
C VAL A 239 -8.81 14.75 10.90
N ILE A 240 -9.87 14.42 11.65
CA ILE A 240 -11.25 14.36 11.12
C ILE A 240 -11.64 15.69 10.47
N GLU A 241 -11.34 16.82 11.12
CA GLU A 241 -11.67 18.15 10.59
C GLU A 241 -10.86 18.51 9.35
N ARG A 242 -9.62 18.01 9.25
CA ARG A 242 -8.72 18.27 8.12
C ARG A 242 -9.06 17.47 6.87
N ILE A 243 -9.49 16.23 7.04
CA ILE A 243 -9.82 15.36 5.90
C ILE A 243 -11.26 15.54 5.43
N ARG A 244 -12.12 16.11 6.28
CA ARG A 244 -13.53 16.34 5.95
C ARG A 244 -13.64 17.17 4.68
N ARG A 245 -14.24 16.57 3.65
CA ARG A 245 -14.59 17.25 2.40
C ARG A 245 -16.00 17.85 2.46
N ASP A 246 -16.37 18.58 1.40
CA ASP A 246 -17.69 19.21 1.25
C ASP A 246 -18.86 18.21 1.34
N GLU A 247 -20.06 18.73 1.59
CA GLU A 247 -21.29 17.93 1.67
C GLU A 247 -21.49 17.01 0.45
N GLY A 248 -21.81 15.74 0.71
CA GLY A 248 -22.04 14.72 -0.32
C GLY A 248 -20.81 13.89 -0.72
N GLN A 249 -19.62 14.20 -0.20
CA GLN A 249 -18.45 13.34 -0.36
C GLN A 249 -18.34 12.32 0.77
N LYS A 250 -18.00 11.07 0.43
CA LYS A 250 -17.72 10.01 1.39
C LYS A 250 -16.30 10.16 1.92
N ASN A 251 -16.12 9.98 3.22
CA ASN A 251 -14.83 10.12 3.88
C ASN A 251 -14.46 8.82 4.61
N ALA A 252 -13.17 8.51 4.65
CA ALA A 252 -12.67 7.36 5.40
C ALA A 252 -11.49 7.78 6.28
N VAL A 253 -11.53 7.37 7.54
CA VAL A 253 -10.38 7.41 8.46
C VAL A 253 -9.88 5.98 8.60
N ILE A 254 -8.69 5.72 8.05
CA ILE A 254 -8.00 4.43 8.18
C ILE A 254 -6.79 4.64 9.08
N CYS A 255 -6.71 3.86 10.17
CA CYS A 255 -5.61 3.91 11.12
C CYS A 255 -4.86 2.58 11.09
N PHE A 256 -3.62 2.61 10.64
CA PHE A 256 -2.67 1.52 10.80
C PHE A 256 -1.94 1.73 12.14
N ASP A 257 -2.32 0.94 13.14
CA ASP A 257 -1.78 1.07 14.50
C ASP A 257 -0.28 0.75 14.49
N CYS A 258 0.51 1.57 15.20
CA CYS A 258 1.97 1.46 15.31
C CYS A 258 2.77 1.49 14.00
N MET A 259 2.18 1.92 12.88
CA MET A 259 2.89 2.07 11.60
C MET A 259 3.77 3.34 11.58
N GLY A 260 5.04 3.19 11.20
CA GLY A 260 5.96 4.28 10.91
C GLY A 260 5.98 4.67 9.43
N PHE A 261 6.83 5.65 9.08
CA PHE A 261 7.01 6.05 7.68
C PHE A 261 7.75 5.00 6.84
N GLU A 262 8.52 4.13 7.48
CA GLU A 262 9.20 3.02 6.81
C GLU A 262 8.20 2.02 6.24
N GLU A 263 7.29 1.49 7.06
CA GLU A 263 6.22 0.60 6.60
C GLU A 263 5.23 1.30 5.66
N TRP A 264 5.02 2.61 5.85
CA TRP A 264 4.23 3.40 4.91
C TRP A 264 4.82 3.41 3.50
N ASN A 265 6.15 3.48 3.34
CA ASN A 265 6.77 3.44 2.01
C ASN A 265 6.55 2.10 1.32
N VAL A 266 6.61 0.98 2.04
CA VAL A 266 6.25 -0.35 1.52
C VAL A 266 4.80 -0.38 1.03
N LEU A 267 3.87 0.11 1.85
CA LEU A 267 2.46 0.18 1.47
C LEU A 267 2.22 1.11 0.27
N LYS A 268 2.91 2.25 0.25
CA LYS A 268 2.78 3.25 -0.82
C LYS A 268 3.26 2.69 -2.16
N GLU A 269 4.43 2.06 -2.20
CA GLU A 269 4.95 1.42 -3.42
C GLU A 269 3.96 0.37 -3.95
N TYR A 270 3.47 -0.49 -3.07
CA TYR A 270 2.44 -1.48 -3.41
C TYR A 270 1.16 -0.85 -3.99
N LEU A 271 0.70 0.26 -3.42
CA LEU A 271 -0.51 0.96 -3.86
C LEU A 271 -0.30 1.71 -5.19
N GLU A 272 0.89 2.26 -5.42
CA GLU A 272 1.27 2.92 -6.69
C GLU A 272 1.31 1.94 -7.87
N ASP A 273 1.60 0.67 -7.61
CA ASP A 273 1.55 -0.40 -8.62
C ASP A 273 0.13 -0.85 -8.97
N LEU A 274 -0.84 -0.59 -8.11
CA LEU A 274 -2.19 -1.14 -8.20
C LEU A 274 -3.15 -0.30 -9.02
N GLU A 275 -3.19 1.00 -8.75
CA GLU A 275 -4.15 1.95 -9.33
C GLU A 275 -3.48 3.33 -9.39
N ASP A 276 -4.02 4.25 -10.19
CA ASP A 276 -3.56 5.66 -10.25
C ASP A 276 -4.04 6.42 -9.00
N ILE A 277 -3.51 6.04 -7.84
CA ILE A 277 -3.80 6.64 -6.54
C ILE A 277 -2.93 7.87 -6.34
N LYS A 278 -3.56 8.98 -5.96
CA LYS A 278 -2.86 10.22 -5.61
C LYS A 278 -2.65 10.29 -4.12
N PHE A 279 -1.40 10.42 -3.71
CA PHE A 279 -1.02 10.58 -2.31
C PHE A 279 -0.80 12.05 -1.97
N GLU A 280 -1.38 12.50 -0.87
CA GLU A 280 -1.09 13.77 -0.22
C GLU A 280 -0.58 13.45 1.19
N ILE A 281 0.69 13.77 1.46
CA ILE A 281 1.32 13.49 2.76
C ILE A 281 1.19 14.73 3.63
N GLY A 282 0.62 14.55 4.82
CA GLY A 282 0.50 15.58 5.84
C GLY A 282 0.90 15.06 7.20
N HIS A 283 1.59 15.89 7.98
CA HIS A 283 2.14 15.49 9.28
C HIS A 283 1.23 15.95 10.43
N THR A 284 1.12 15.11 11.45
CA THR A 284 0.47 15.44 12.72
C THR A 284 1.28 14.95 13.89
N LEU A 285 1.23 15.70 14.98
CA LEU A 285 1.80 15.28 16.26
C LEU A 285 0.80 14.39 17.00
N ALA A 286 1.26 13.19 17.35
CA ALA A 286 0.54 12.31 18.26
C ALA A 286 0.60 12.84 19.70
N ILE A 287 -0.42 12.55 20.50
CA ILE A 287 -0.41 12.92 21.93
C ILE A 287 0.75 12.21 22.64
N ILE A 288 1.37 12.88 23.59
CA ILE A 288 2.33 12.29 24.54
C ILE A 288 1.58 11.96 25.84
N PRO A 289 1.64 10.70 26.34
CA PRO A 289 2.34 9.56 25.76
C PRO A 289 1.63 9.02 24.50
N THR A 290 2.41 8.54 23.53
CA THR A 290 1.94 8.04 22.22
C THR A 290 1.34 6.63 22.28
N GLU A 291 0.95 6.17 23.46
CA GLU A 291 0.33 4.87 23.66
C GLU A 291 -0.98 4.74 22.84
N THR A 292 -1.19 3.55 22.27
CA THR A 292 -2.35 3.19 21.44
C THR A 292 -3.69 3.68 22.01
N ASN A 293 -3.91 3.52 23.32
CA ASN A 293 -5.14 3.94 23.97
C ASN A 293 -5.41 5.45 23.82
N PHE A 294 -4.39 6.28 24.03
CA PHE A 294 -4.54 7.73 23.93
C PHE A 294 -4.53 8.18 22.47
N SER A 295 -3.61 7.66 21.66
CA SER A 295 -3.46 8.05 20.25
C SER A 295 -4.72 7.78 19.43
N ARG A 296 -5.22 6.53 19.44
CA ARG A 296 -6.39 6.16 18.64
C ARG A 296 -7.69 6.76 19.16
N THR A 297 -7.89 6.75 20.48
CA THR A 297 -9.14 7.30 21.05
C THR A 297 -9.27 8.80 20.73
N THR A 298 -8.18 9.55 20.74
CA THR A 298 -8.21 10.98 20.40
C THR A 298 -8.33 11.23 18.90
N LEU A 299 -7.69 10.41 18.05
CA LEU A 299 -7.87 10.42 16.59
C LEU A 299 -9.35 10.28 16.22
N PHE A 300 -10.01 9.21 16.69
CA PHE A 300 -11.40 8.92 16.34
C PHE A 300 -12.41 9.78 17.11
N SER A 301 -12.09 10.26 18.31
CA SER A 301 -12.97 11.19 19.01
C SER A 301 -12.87 12.62 18.49
N GLY A 302 -11.80 12.99 17.77
CA GLY A 302 -11.53 14.37 17.41
C GLY A 302 -11.40 15.32 18.62
N ILE A 303 -11.08 14.77 19.80
CA ILE A 303 -11.09 15.48 21.09
C ILE A 303 -9.83 15.08 21.88
N PRO A 304 -9.16 16.03 22.58
CA PRO A 304 -8.01 15.71 23.43
C PRO A 304 -8.41 14.87 24.67
N PRO A 305 -7.49 14.08 25.27
CA PRO A 305 -7.80 13.12 26.34
C PRO A 305 -8.61 13.67 27.50
N ARG A 306 -8.26 14.86 27.99
CA ARG A 306 -8.94 15.51 29.12
C ARG A 306 -10.42 15.77 28.82
N LYS A 307 -10.73 16.24 27.61
CA LYS A 307 -12.10 16.56 27.18
C LYS A 307 -12.92 15.31 26.86
N ILE A 308 -12.29 14.15 26.58
CA ILE A 308 -13.01 12.89 26.38
C ILE A 308 -13.80 12.52 27.64
N LEU A 309 -13.21 12.63 28.82
CA LEU A 309 -13.87 12.30 30.09
C LEU A 309 -15.03 13.26 30.39
N GLU A 310 -14.89 14.52 29.99
CA GLU A 310 -15.92 15.56 30.15
C GLU A 310 -17.17 15.30 29.27
N THR A 311 -17.06 14.47 28.23
CA THR A 311 -18.22 14.12 27.39
C THR A 311 -19.25 13.25 28.11
N GLY A 312 -18.88 12.55 29.18
CA GLY A 312 -19.72 11.54 29.82
C GLY A 312 -19.94 10.27 28.99
N LEU A 313 -19.33 10.15 27.81
CA LEU A 313 -19.44 8.97 26.93
C LEU A 313 -18.40 7.88 27.25
N ALA A 314 -17.34 8.25 27.98
CA ALA A 314 -16.26 7.38 28.39
C ALA A 314 -15.87 7.70 29.85
N ASN A 315 -15.55 6.65 30.62
CA ASN A 315 -15.07 6.78 32.00
C ASN A 315 -13.53 6.66 32.11
N SER A 316 -12.87 6.31 31.01
CA SER A 316 -11.43 6.21 30.84
C SER A 316 -11.09 6.46 29.36
N VAL A 317 -9.82 6.76 29.06
CA VAL A 317 -9.33 6.89 27.68
C VAL A 317 -8.87 5.52 27.22
N GLU A 318 -9.78 4.76 26.61
CA GLU A 318 -9.56 3.39 26.16
C GLU A 318 -10.23 3.14 24.82
N THR A 319 -9.59 2.27 24.04
CA THR A 319 -9.97 2.00 22.63
C THR A 319 -11.36 1.40 22.47
N ARG A 320 -11.90 0.76 23.53
CA ARG A 320 -13.30 0.28 23.54
C ARG A 320 -14.34 1.38 23.30
N TYR A 321 -13.99 2.65 23.51
CA TYR A 321 -14.88 3.79 23.33
C TYR A 321 -14.77 4.47 21.95
N GLU A 322 -13.80 4.10 21.12
CA GLU A 322 -13.52 4.74 19.82
C GLU A 322 -14.77 4.82 18.94
N LYS A 323 -15.45 3.69 18.70
CA LYS A 323 -16.68 3.63 17.88
C LYS A 323 -17.73 4.63 18.34
N ARG A 324 -17.97 4.69 19.65
CA ARG A 324 -18.97 5.56 20.26
C ARG A 324 -18.57 7.03 20.12
N LEU A 325 -17.30 7.33 20.36
CA LEU A 325 -16.76 8.69 20.28
C LEU A 325 -16.68 9.20 18.84
N PHE A 326 -16.37 8.33 17.88
CA PHE A 326 -16.36 8.65 16.46
C PHE A 326 -17.74 9.06 15.96
N LYS A 327 -18.75 8.24 16.24
CA LYS A 327 -20.15 8.57 15.92
C LYS A 327 -20.60 9.87 16.60
N TYR A 328 -20.27 10.04 17.87
CA TYR A 328 -20.57 11.28 18.58
C TYR A 328 -19.95 12.51 17.91
N THR A 329 -18.70 12.44 17.49
CA THR A 329 -18.03 13.57 16.84
C THR A 329 -18.60 13.86 15.47
N LEU A 330 -18.90 12.84 14.67
CA LEU A 330 -19.56 13.00 13.37
C LEU A 330 -21.00 13.53 13.50
N SER A 331 -21.72 13.19 14.57
CA SER A 331 -23.06 13.73 14.84
C SER A 331 -23.06 15.25 15.04
N LYS A 332 -21.95 15.83 15.52
CA LYS A 332 -21.79 17.30 15.63
C LYS A 332 -21.68 17.97 14.26
N TYR A 333 -21.33 17.22 13.23
CA TYR A 333 -21.31 17.65 11.84
C TYR A 333 -22.60 17.29 11.08
N GLY A 334 -23.63 16.80 11.77
CA GLY A 334 -24.92 16.46 11.17
C GLY A 334 -24.99 15.07 10.53
N ILE A 335 -23.96 14.24 10.68
CA ILE A 335 -23.94 12.88 10.15
C ILE A 335 -24.72 11.93 11.07
N SER A 336 -25.62 11.13 10.51
CA SER A 336 -26.40 10.16 11.27
C SER A 336 -25.54 8.98 11.71
N ASP A 337 -25.84 8.41 12.89
CA ASP A 337 -25.19 7.18 13.36
C ASP A 337 -25.32 6.01 12.37
N HIS A 338 -26.38 5.98 11.55
CA HIS A 338 -26.62 4.95 10.54
C HIS A 338 -25.70 5.08 9.32
N ASP A 339 -25.19 6.29 9.05
CA ASP A 339 -24.33 6.60 7.91
C ASP A 339 -22.83 6.45 8.26
N VAL A 340 -22.53 5.98 9.48
CA VAL A 340 -21.17 5.78 9.99
C VAL A 340 -20.88 4.31 10.24
N TYR A 341 -19.92 3.77 9.48
CA TYR A 341 -19.31 2.48 9.74
C TYR A 341 -18.06 2.64 10.62
N TYR A 342 -17.88 1.71 11.56
CA TYR A 342 -16.65 1.62 12.35
C TYR A 342 -16.32 0.19 12.68
N GLN A 343 -15.07 -0.20 12.42
CA GLN A 343 -14.54 -1.51 12.78
C GLN A 343 -13.05 -1.47 13.13
N ARG A 344 -12.67 -2.32 14.08
CA ARG A 344 -11.27 -2.67 14.35
C ARG A 344 -11.00 -4.06 13.80
N ALA A 345 -10.07 -4.16 12.87
CA ALA A 345 -9.60 -5.40 12.26
C ALA A 345 -8.31 -5.85 12.95
N THR A 346 -8.35 -7.06 13.49
CA THR A 346 -7.24 -7.74 14.18
C THR A 346 -6.52 -8.75 13.30
N SER A 347 -7.06 -9.05 12.12
CA SER A 347 -6.42 -9.83 11.06
C SER A 347 -6.85 -9.32 9.68
N SER A 348 -6.22 -9.83 8.61
CA SER A 348 -6.53 -9.45 7.22
C SER A 348 -7.97 -9.74 6.81
N ASP A 349 -8.59 -10.76 7.42
CA ASP A 349 -9.91 -11.28 7.04
C ASP A 349 -11.01 -10.82 8.00
N ASP A 350 -10.67 -9.92 8.92
CA ASP A 350 -11.54 -9.51 10.03
C ASP A 350 -12.55 -8.42 9.63
N LEU A 351 -12.71 -8.09 8.35
CA LEU A 351 -13.69 -7.10 7.91
C LEU A 351 -15.11 -7.71 7.86
N ASP A 352 -16.03 -7.17 8.67
CA ASP A 352 -17.36 -7.77 8.92
C ASP A 352 -18.34 -7.60 7.75
N ILE A 353 -18.03 -6.72 6.79
CA ILE A 353 -18.90 -6.44 5.65
C ILE A 353 -18.13 -6.55 4.32
N PRO A 354 -18.81 -6.99 3.25
CA PRO A 354 -18.23 -6.94 1.91
C PRO A 354 -17.84 -5.51 1.53
N PHE A 355 -16.76 -5.34 0.77
CA PHE A 355 -16.28 -4.05 0.30
C PHE A 355 -17.36 -3.23 -0.42
N ASP A 356 -18.24 -3.88 -1.18
CA ASP A 356 -19.35 -3.21 -1.89
C ASP A 356 -20.31 -2.49 -0.93
N SER A 357 -20.48 -3.00 0.30
CA SER A 357 -21.32 -2.39 1.32
C SER A 357 -20.72 -1.12 1.93
N PHE A 358 -19.44 -0.81 1.70
CA PHE A 358 -18.87 0.47 2.10
C PHE A 358 -19.51 1.66 1.39
N GLN A 359 -20.14 1.43 0.24
CA GLN A 359 -20.89 2.47 -0.46
C GLN A 359 -22.18 2.89 0.26
N ASP A 360 -22.65 2.15 1.28
CA ASP A 360 -23.87 2.51 2.00
C ASP A 360 -23.61 3.53 3.11
N TYR A 361 -22.34 3.87 3.40
CA TYR A 361 -21.95 4.78 4.47
C TYR A 361 -21.38 6.08 3.92
N GLU A 362 -21.63 7.19 4.63
CA GLU A 362 -20.99 8.48 4.36
C GLU A 362 -19.59 8.56 4.99
N TRP A 363 -19.40 7.89 6.13
CA TRP A 363 -18.14 7.86 6.86
C TRP A 363 -17.73 6.45 7.24
N LEU A 364 -16.45 6.13 6.98
CA LEU A 364 -15.82 4.88 7.41
C LEU A 364 -14.73 5.18 8.45
N GLY A 365 -14.69 4.40 9.52
CA GLY A 365 -13.58 4.34 10.46
C GLY A 365 -13.04 2.91 10.55
N ILE A 366 -11.81 2.69 10.09
CA ILE A 366 -11.20 1.36 10.10
C ILE A 366 -9.87 1.43 10.85
N VAL A 367 -9.64 0.49 11.76
CA VAL A 367 -8.38 0.35 12.49
C VAL A 367 -7.77 -1.01 12.21
N PHE A 368 -6.56 -1.05 11.67
CA PHE A 368 -5.78 -2.27 11.51
C PHE A 368 -4.74 -2.37 12.63
N THR A 369 -4.81 -3.43 13.44
CA THR A 369 -3.95 -3.59 14.64
C THR A 369 -2.87 -4.66 14.49
N PHE A 370 -2.76 -5.28 13.32
CA PHE A 370 -1.84 -6.39 13.10
C PHE A 370 -0.52 -5.97 12.42
N MET A 371 -0.31 -4.68 12.16
CA MET A 371 0.90 -4.21 11.49
C MET A 371 2.17 -4.57 12.27
N ASP A 372 2.14 -4.45 13.59
CA ASP A 372 3.25 -4.87 14.47
C ASP A 372 3.57 -6.36 14.41
N THR A 373 2.61 -7.19 13.98
CA THR A 373 2.80 -8.66 13.92
C THR A 373 3.39 -9.14 12.60
N LEU A 374 3.62 -8.23 11.65
CA LEU A 374 4.16 -8.53 10.32
C LEU A 374 5.68 -8.30 10.22
N SER A 375 6.32 -7.79 11.28
CA SER A 375 7.78 -7.57 11.36
C SER A 375 8.56 -8.81 11.79
#